data_AF-A0ABD7FSN6-F1
#
_entry.id   AF-A0ABD7FSN6-F1
#
_cell.length_a   1.000
_cell.length_b   1.000
_cell.length_c   1.000
_cell.angle_alpha   90.00
_cell.angle_beta   90.00
_cell.angle_gamma   90.00
#
_symmetry.space_group_name_H-M   'P 1'
#
loop_
_entity.id
_entity.type
_entity.pdbx_description
1 polymer ?
#
loop_
_entity_poly.entity_id
_entity_poly.type
_entity_poly.pdbx_seq_one_letter_code
_entity_poly.pdbx_strand_id
1 'polypeptide(L)'
;MTPAIYLVKGRDKSLRRKHPWIFSRGISKVEGTPELGETVDVYSFEGKWLAKAAYSPHSQITARVWSFTKQPIDRDFFIKRIEQAQLLRNDIIERDGLTGYRLIAAESDGLPGITIDKYQDYLVCQLLSAGAEYQKQTLVEALLHCFPECHIYERSDVAVRRKEGLDERVGVLYGELPPKSVVIEENGVKISVDIVGGHKTGFYLDQRDSRFQSMKYVKDKDVLNCFSYTGGFGLYALKGGAKRVINADVSQPALDTAKFNAELNGFDISKKRAVFLNADVFKLLREYRDQGTRFDVVIMDPPKFAESKAQLDGACRGYKDINMLAMQILNPGGTLLTYSCSGLMDQVLFQKIIADAALDAGRDVKFVERFEQAADHPTDTAYPEGFYLKGFACKVL
;
A
#
# COMPACT_ATOMS: atom_id res chain seq x y z
N MET A 1 21.06 15.98 -29.15
CA MET A 1 20.95 16.76 -27.90
C MET A 1 19.84 16.14 -27.08
N THR A 2 20.04 15.92 -25.78
CA THR A 2 18.97 15.44 -24.89
C THR A 2 17.88 16.50 -24.81
N PRO A 3 16.58 16.16 -24.97
CA PRO A 3 15.51 17.13 -24.80
C PRO A 3 15.51 17.72 -23.38
N ALA A 4 14.96 18.91 -23.24
CA ALA A 4 15.04 19.66 -21.99
C ALA A 4 13.73 20.34 -21.61
N ILE A 5 13.49 20.48 -20.31
CA ILE A 5 12.39 21.28 -19.77
C ILE A 5 12.93 22.43 -18.93
N TYR A 6 12.36 23.62 -19.08
CA TYR A 6 12.73 24.82 -18.35
C TYR A 6 11.60 25.23 -17.43
N LEU A 7 11.92 25.42 -16.15
CA LEU A 7 10.92 25.80 -15.16
C LEU A 7 10.58 27.30 -15.22
N VAL A 8 9.33 27.62 -14.89
CA VAL A 8 8.90 29.01 -14.66
C VAL A 8 9.73 29.63 -13.52
N LYS A 9 10.01 30.93 -13.61
CA LYS A 9 10.75 31.67 -12.57
C LYS A 9 10.17 31.41 -11.17
N GLY A 10 11.03 30.94 -10.25
CA GLY A 10 10.68 30.65 -8.86
C GLY A 10 9.96 29.31 -8.61
N ARG A 11 9.67 28.52 -9.66
CA ARG A 11 9.08 27.17 -9.54
C ARG A 11 10.11 26.04 -9.38
N ASP A 12 11.39 26.38 -9.26
CA ASP A 12 12.50 25.45 -8.99
C ASP A 12 12.71 25.17 -7.48
N LYS A 13 11.98 25.85 -6.59
CA LYS A 13 12.10 25.69 -5.13
C LYS A 13 11.86 24.24 -4.66
N SER A 14 10.85 23.56 -5.21
CA SER A 14 10.54 22.17 -4.84
C SER A 14 11.68 21.22 -5.22
N LEU A 15 12.26 21.38 -6.41
CA LEU A 15 13.39 20.58 -6.88
C LEU A 15 14.67 20.83 -6.08
N ARG A 16 14.89 22.07 -5.64
CA ARG A 16 16.00 22.38 -4.72
C ARG A 16 15.84 21.69 -3.37
N ARG A 17 14.60 21.43 -2.95
CA ARG A 17 14.24 20.60 -1.79
C ARG A 17 14.11 19.11 -2.13
N LYS A 18 14.56 18.70 -3.33
CA LYS A 18 14.60 17.32 -3.81
C LYS A 18 13.24 16.66 -4.03
N HIS A 19 12.16 17.45 -4.14
CA HIS A 19 10.86 16.90 -4.47
C HIS A 19 10.87 16.25 -5.87
N PRO A 20 10.35 15.01 -6.03
CA PRO A 20 10.51 14.25 -7.26
C PRO A 20 9.57 14.70 -8.39
N TRP A 21 8.49 15.42 -8.09
CA TRP A 21 7.49 15.82 -9.10
C TRP A 21 7.67 17.24 -9.61
N ILE A 22 7.47 17.38 -10.92
CA ILE A 22 7.34 18.64 -11.65
C ILE A 22 5.94 18.69 -12.25
N PHE A 23 5.11 19.63 -11.77
CA PHE A 23 3.76 19.80 -12.26
C PHE A 23 3.72 20.60 -13.57
N SER A 24 2.71 20.35 -14.41
CA SER A 24 2.48 21.01 -15.71
C SER A 24 2.61 22.54 -15.65
N ARG A 25 1.96 23.17 -14.66
CA ARG A 25 1.99 24.63 -14.43
C ARG A 25 3.37 25.17 -14.01
N GLY A 26 4.31 24.30 -13.70
CA GLY A 26 5.69 24.64 -13.34
C GLY A 26 6.64 24.75 -14.54
N ILE A 27 6.22 24.32 -15.72
CA ILE A 27 7.05 24.28 -16.95
C ILE A 27 6.75 25.52 -17.81
N SER A 28 7.81 26.20 -18.25
CA SER A 28 7.75 27.39 -19.11
C SER A 28 8.00 27.08 -20.57
N LYS A 29 8.95 26.17 -20.84
CA LYS A 29 9.39 25.78 -22.18
C LYS A 29 9.83 24.32 -22.15
N VAL A 30 9.47 23.59 -23.20
CA VAL A 30 10.07 22.30 -23.57
C VAL A 30 10.91 22.53 -24.81
N GLU A 31 12.16 22.05 -24.79
CA GLU A 31 13.10 22.13 -25.90
C GLU A 31 13.34 20.73 -26.48
N GLY A 32 13.24 20.63 -27.80
CA GLY A 32 13.11 19.35 -28.50
C GLY A 32 11.67 18.83 -28.49
N THR A 33 11.50 17.58 -28.91
CA THR A 33 10.20 16.89 -28.98
C THR A 33 10.30 15.55 -28.24
N PRO A 34 10.41 15.57 -26.90
CA PRO A 34 10.57 14.35 -26.13
C PRO A 34 9.37 13.43 -26.25
N GLU A 35 9.63 12.13 -26.39
CA GLU A 35 8.62 11.08 -26.40
C GLU A 35 8.04 10.84 -24.99
N LEU A 36 6.94 10.08 -24.93
CA LEU A 36 6.31 9.71 -23.67
C LEU A 36 7.25 8.83 -22.84
N GLY A 37 7.64 9.33 -21.67
CA GLY A 37 8.56 8.67 -20.74
C GLY A 37 10.04 8.92 -21.02
N GLU A 38 10.38 9.61 -22.12
CA GLU A 38 11.76 9.89 -22.49
C GLU A 38 12.47 10.69 -21.38
N THR A 39 13.77 10.40 -21.23
CA THR A 39 14.60 11.07 -20.24
C THR A 39 15.02 12.46 -20.72
N VAL A 40 14.64 13.48 -19.96
CA VAL A 40 14.91 14.89 -20.24
C VAL A 40 15.77 15.53 -19.16
N ASP A 41 16.52 16.57 -19.53
CA ASP A 41 17.19 17.44 -18.56
C ASP A 41 16.25 18.55 -18.07
N VAL A 42 16.37 18.91 -16.80
CA VAL A 42 15.55 19.94 -16.16
C VAL A 42 16.42 21.14 -15.84
N TYR A 43 16.03 22.32 -16.31
CA TYR A 43 16.72 23.58 -16.09
C TYR A 43 15.84 24.59 -15.34
N SER A 44 16.48 25.45 -14.54
CA SER A 44 15.82 26.64 -13.99
C SER A 44 15.49 27.64 -15.11
N PHE A 45 14.69 28.65 -14.78
CA PHE A 45 14.44 29.79 -15.66
C PHE A 45 15.74 30.49 -16.14
N GLU A 46 16.79 30.47 -15.32
CA GLU A 46 18.09 31.09 -15.60
C GLU A 46 19.05 30.14 -16.36
N GLY A 47 18.58 28.97 -16.80
CA GLY A 47 19.40 27.99 -17.53
C GLY A 47 20.33 27.14 -16.65
N LYS A 48 20.16 27.16 -15.32
CA LYS A 48 20.93 26.28 -14.43
C LYS A 48 20.35 24.87 -14.45
N TRP A 49 21.19 23.85 -14.71
CA TRP A 49 20.78 22.44 -14.62
C TRP A 49 20.37 22.08 -13.18
N LEU A 50 19.25 21.36 -13.04
CA LEU A 50 18.65 20.98 -11.75
C LEU A 50 18.55 19.47 -11.54
N ALA A 51 18.14 18.72 -12.57
CA ALA A 51 17.82 17.30 -12.45
C ALA A 51 17.75 16.63 -13.84
N LYS A 52 17.69 15.30 -13.83
CA LYS A 52 17.31 14.46 -14.96
C LYS A 52 15.99 13.75 -14.62
N ALA A 53 15.02 13.78 -15.52
CA ALA A 53 13.64 13.37 -15.25
C ALA A 53 13.02 12.61 -16.43
N ALA A 54 11.99 11.80 -16.20
CA ALA A 54 11.13 11.29 -17.27
C ALA A 54 10.01 12.28 -17.59
N TYR A 55 9.75 12.50 -18.87
CA TYR A 55 8.69 13.37 -19.37
C TYR A 55 7.35 12.64 -19.54
N SER A 56 6.24 13.27 -19.17
CA SER A 56 4.88 12.72 -19.26
C SER A 56 3.91 13.81 -19.74
N PRO A 57 3.71 13.97 -21.07
CA PRO A 57 2.98 15.13 -21.62
C PRO A 57 1.49 15.16 -21.25
N HIS A 58 0.89 14.02 -20.95
CA HIS A 58 -0.55 13.90 -20.64
C HIS A 58 -0.85 14.01 -19.14
N SER A 59 0.16 13.85 -18.28
CA SER A 59 0.01 13.89 -16.83
C SER A 59 0.09 15.31 -16.28
N GLN A 60 -0.68 15.58 -15.21
CA GLN A 60 -0.49 16.80 -14.41
C GLN A 60 0.89 16.83 -13.74
N ILE A 61 1.47 15.66 -13.46
CA ILE A 61 2.87 15.50 -13.06
C ILE A 61 3.66 15.30 -14.35
N THR A 62 3.95 16.41 -15.04
CA THR A 62 4.52 16.39 -16.39
C THR A 62 5.96 15.89 -16.43
N ALA A 63 6.68 15.90 -15.30
CA ALA A 63 7.93 15.17 -15.20
C ALA A 63 8.20 14.62 -13.80
N ARG A 64 8.87 13.47 -13.74
CA ARG A 64 9.32 12.82 -12.48
C ARG A 64 10.82 12.63 -12.49
N VAL A 65 11.50 13.07 -11.43
CA VAL A 65 12.97 13.12 -11.35
C VAL A 65 13.57 11.75 -11.09
N TRP A 66 14.44 11.28 -11.99
CA TRP A 66 15.29 10.10 -11.76
C TRP A 66 16.50 10.41 -10.91
N SER A 67 17.14 11.55 -11.16
CA SER A 67 18.36 11.94 -10.46
C SER A 67 18.51 13.45 -10.33
N PHE A 68 19.03 13.87 -9.17
CA PHE A 68 19.49 15.22 -8.91
C PHE A 68 21.00 15.40 -9.13
N THR A 69 21.67 14.40 -9.68
CA THR A 69 23.08 14.45 -10.11
C THR A 69 23.19 14.18 -11.61
N LYS A 70 24.20 14.77 -12.28
CA LYS A 70 24.44 14.53 -13.70
C LYS A 70 25.03 13.12 -13.89
N GLN A 71 24.17 12.18 -14.26
CA GLN A 71 24.53 10.80 -14.56
C GLN A 71 23.58 10.23 -15.63
N PRO A 72 23.96 9.18 -16.36
CA PRO A 72 23.05 8.46 -17.25
C PRO A 72 21.95 7.74 -16.43
N ILE A 73 20.80 7.49 -17.07
CA ILE A 73 19.72 6.65 -16.55
C ILE A 73 19.73 5.36 -17.37
N ASP A 74 20.68 4.50 -17.04
CA ASP A 74 20.97 3.24 -17.72
C ASP A 74 20.83 2.06 -16.74
N ARG A 75 21.24 0.86 -17.18
CA ARG A 75 21.14 -0.36 -16.37
C ARG A 75 21.87 -0.23 -15.02
N ASP A 76 23.05 0.37 -15.00
CA ASP A 76 23.85 0.52 -13.78
C ASP A 76 23.18 1.50 -12.79
N PHE A 77 22.51 2.54 -13.30
CA PHE A 77 21.67 3.41 -12.47
C PHE A 77 20.58 2.61 -11.73
N PHE A 78 19.86 1.73 -12.45
CA PHE A 78 18.80 0.91 -11.86
C PHE A 78 19.36 -0.14 -10.90
N ILE A 79 20.46 -0.82 -11.24
CA ILE A 79 21.14 -1.79 -10.35
C ILE A 79 21.45 -1.12 -9.01
N LYS A 80 22.10 0.04 -9.04
CA LYS A 80 22.47 0.78 -7.83
C LYS A 80 21.26 1.17 -6.99
N ARG A 81 20.14 1.56 -7.61
CA ARG A 81 18.90 1.90 -6.89
C ARG A 81 18.25 0.66 -6.26
N ILE A 82 18.25 -0.46 -6.98
CA ILE A 82 17.72 -1.73 -6.48
C ILE A 82 18.54 -2.23 -5.30
N GLU A 83 19.88 -2.20 -5.38
CA GLU A 83 20.77 -2.58 -4.28
C GLU A 83 20.58 -1.69 -3.04
N GLN A 84 20.45 -0.38 -3.24
CA GLN A 84 20.15 0.56 -2.15
C GLN A 84 18.82 0.26 -1.48
N ALA A 85 17.79 -0.03 -2.27
CA ALA A 85 16.49 -0.38 -1.75
C ALA A 85 16.52 -1.73 -1.01
N GLN A 86 17.22 -2.73 -1.54
CA GLN A 86 17.44 -4.02 -0.89
C GLN A 86 18.16 -3.85 0.46
N LEU A 87 19.22 -3.03 0.51
CA LEU A 87 19.94 -2.73 1.73
C LEU A 87 19.01 -2.21 2.84
N LEU A 88 18.06 -1.32 2.49
CA LEU A 88 17.07 -0.80 3.44
C LEU A 88 16.14 -1.90 4.00
N ARG A 89 15.91 -2.98 3.25
CA ARG A 89 15.02 -4.07 3.67
C ARG A 89 15.76 -5.19 4.41
N ASN A 90 17.08 -5.31 4.28
CA ASN A 90 17.85 -6.42 4.87
C ASN A 90 17.56 -6.59 6.37
N ASP A 91 17.59 -5.50 7.14
CA ASP A 91 17.38 -5.53 8.59
C ASP A 91 16.00 -6.09 8.97
N ILE A 92 14.94 -5.68 8.26
CA ILE A 92 13.57 -6.14 8.54
C ILE A 92 13.33 -7.55 7.98
N ILE A 93 13.97 -7.92 6.88
CA ILE A 93 13.91 -9.27 6.32
C ILE A 93 14.47 -10.27 7.33
N GLU A 94 15.65 -10.00 7.87
CA GLU A 94 16.30 -10.87 8.86
C GLU A 94 15.52 -10.89 10.18
N ARG A 95 15.15 -9.71 10.71
CA ARG A 95 14.44 -9.59 11.99
C ARG A 95 13.09 -10.31 12.00
N ASP A 96 12.31 -10.15 10.93
CA ASP A 96 10.91 -10.60 10.88
C ASP A 96 10.74 -11.88 10.05
N GLY A 97 11.83 -12.45 9.50
CA GLY A 97 11.80 -13.68 8.69
C GLY A 97 10.97 -13.51 7.42
N LEU A 98 11.20 -12.42 6.68
CA LEU A 98 10.35 -12.06 5.54
C LEU A 98 10.76 -12.78 4.27
N THR A 99 9.81 -13.50 3.65
CA THR A 99 9.94 -13.93 2.25
C THR A 99 8.98 -13.19 1.31
N GLY A 100 8.15 -12.31 1.87
CA GLY A 100 7.33 -11.34 1.14
C GLY A 100 7.54 -9.92 1.65
N TYR A 101 7.94 -8.99 0.78
CA TYR A 101 8.18 -7.58 1.14
C TYR A 101 8.18 -6.65 -0.08
N ARG A 102 7.99 -5.35 0.16
CA ARG A 102 8.15 -4.32 -0.86
C ARG A 102 9.63 -4.01 -1.08
N LEU A 103 10.13 -4.37 -2.24
CA LEU A 103 11.50 -4.07 -2.64
C LEU A 103 11.64 -2.59 -3.04
N ILE A 104 10.77 -2.10 -3.94
CA ILE A 104 10.79 -0.71 -4.41
C ILE A 104 9.44 -0.04 -4.12
N ALA A 105 9.47 1.10 -3.43
CA ALA A 105 8.34 1.96 -3.08
C ALA A 105 8.40 3.30 -3.86
N ALA A 106 8.42 3.22 -5.19
CA ALA A 106 8.29 4.34 -6.11
C ALA A 106 9.25 5.51 -5.81
N GLU A 107 8.72 6.73 -5.67
CA GLU A 107 9.48 7.92 -5.34
C GLU A 107 10.36 7.75 -4.10
N SER A 108 9.90 6.99 -3.10
CA SER A 108 10.62 6.85 -1.83
C SER A 108 11.92 6.04 -1.93
N ASP A 109 12.07 5.23 -2.97
CA ASP A 109 13.31 4.51 -3.29
C ASP A 109 14.06 5.14 -4.48
N GLY A 110 13.67 6.37 -4.86
CA GLY A 110 14.31 7.10 -5.95
C GLY A 110 14.02 6.53 -7.35
N LEU A 111 12.93 5.76 -7.50
CA LEU A 111 12.44 5.21 -8.76
C LEU A 111 10.97 5.61 -9.01
N PRO A 112 10.67 6.89 -9.33
CA PRO A 112 9.31 7.40 -9.38
C PRO A 112 8.36 6.65 -10.32
N GLY A 113 7.25 6.17 -9.76
CA GLY A 113 6.26 5.38 -10.47
C GLY A 113 6.65 3.91 -10.72
N ILE A 114 7.75 3.41 -10.15
CA ILE A 114 8.09 1.99 -10.16
C ILE A 114 7.83 1.42 -8.77
N THR A 115 6.92 0.44 -8.68
CA THR A 115 6.69 -0.32 -7.46
C THR A 115 7.09 -1.77 -7.70
N ILE A 116 7.81 -2.39 -6.78
CA ILE A 116 8.20 -3.80 -6.89
C ILE A 116 7.98 -4.49 -5.55
N ASP A 117 7.16 -5.52 -5.55
CA ASP A 117 7.02 -6.45 -4.42
C ASP A 117 7.74 -7.76 -4.72
N LYS A 118 8.41 -8.31 -3.73
CA LYS A 118 9.00 -9.65 -3.79
C LYS A 118 8.10 -10.62 -3.03
N TYR A 119 7.76 -11.74 -3.64
CA TYR A 119 7.04 -12.86 -3.03
C TYR A 119 7.79 -14.16 -3.35
N GLN A 120 8.55 -14.69 -2.39
CA GLN A 120 9.50 -15.77 -2.64
C GLN A 120 10.39 -15.42 -3.85
N ASP A 121 10.44 -16.27 -4.86
CA ASP A 121 11.18 -16.16 -6.11
C ASP A 121 10.49 -15.27 -7.18
N TYR A 122 9.38 -14.61 -6.87
CA TYR A 122 8.69 -13.71 -7.81
C TYR A 122 8.90 -12.23 -7.45
N LEU A 123 9.26 -11.43 -8.46
CA LEU A 123 9.26 -9.97 -8.43
C LEU A 123 8.06 -9.45 -9.21
N VAL A 124 7.12 -8.82 -8.51
CA VAL A 124 5.89 -8.26 -9.09
C VAL A 124 6.03 -6.76 -9.25
N CYS A 125 6.10 -6.32 -10.51
CA CYS A 125 6.31 -4.93 -10.89
C CYS A 125 4.97 -4.24 -11.18
N GLN A 126 4.79 -3.02 -10.67
CA GLN A 126 3.82 -2.06 -11.18
C GLN A 126 4.57 -0.86 -11.75
N LEU A 127 4.39 -0.60 -13.05
CA LEU A 127 4.99 0.53 -13.74
C LEU A 127 3.87 1.55 -13.95
N LEU A 128 3.88 2.62 -13.18
CA LEU A 128 2.72 3.51 -13.03
C LEU A 128 2.92 4.88 -13.66
N SER A 129 4.14 5.20 -14.11
CA SER A 129 4.50 6.46 -14.75
C SER A 129 4.98 6.24 -16.19
N ALA A 130 4.90 7.27 -17.02
CA ALA A 130 5.45 7.24 -18.38
C ALA A 130 6.93 6.81 -18.40
N GLY A 131 7.73 7.34 -17.46
CA GLY A 131 9.14 6.98 -17.32
C GLY A 131 9.36 5.51 -16.95
N ALA A 132 8.54 4.97 -16.05
CA ALA A 132 8.63 3.57 -15.65
C ALA A 132 8.36 2.64 -16.85
N GLU A 133 7.36 2.95 -17.68
CA GLU A 133 7.08 2.18 -18.91
C GLU A 133 8.22 2.29 -19.92
N TYR A 134 8.72 3.51 -20.16
CA TYR A 134 9.82 3.74 -21.10
C TYR A 134 11.09 2.98 -20.72
N GLN A 135 11.39 2.91 -19.42
CA GLN A 135 12.57 2.23 -18.88
C GLN A 135 12.35 0.74 -18.58
N LYS A 136 11.21 0.16 -18.98
CA LYS A 136 10.80 -1.21 -18.65
C LYS A 136 11.88 -2.24 -18.95
N GLN A 137 12.45 -2.22 -20.16
CA GLN A 137 13.44 -3.21 -20.57
C GLN A 137 14.73 -3.10 -19.74
N THR A 138 15.23 -1.88 -19.55
CA THR A 138 16.43 -1.61 -18.74
C THR A 138 16.22 -1.98 -17.28
N LEU A 139 15.02 -1.74 -16.73
CA LEU A 139 14.64 -2.16 -15.38
C LEU A 139 14.67 -3.69 -15.24
N VAL A 140 14.08 -4.42 -16.19
CA VAL A 140 14.08 -5.89 -16.18
C VAL A 140 15.50 -6.44 -16.18
N GLU A 141 16.39 -5.90 -17.04
CA GLU A 141 17.81 -6.31 -17.08
C GLU A 141 18.58 -6.00 -15.80
N ALA A 142 18.21 -4.94 -15.10
CA ALA A 142 18.78 -4.59 -13.79
C ALA A 142 18.26 -5.52 -12.68
N LEU A 143 16.97 -5.87 -12.70
CA LEU A 143 16.38 -6.81 -11.74
C LEU A 143 17.00 -8.21 -11.88
N LEU A 144 17.19 -8.69 -13.11
CA LEU A 144 17.83 -9.99 -13.36
C LEU A 144 19.30 -10.01 -12.96
N HIS A 145 19.98 -8.86 -12.98
CA HIS A 145 21.32 -8.76 -12.44
C HIS A 145 21.33 -8.94 -10.91
N CYS A 146 20.41 -8.26 -10.21
CA CYS A 146 20.35 -8.28 -8.76
C CYS A 146 19.73 -9.57 -8.20
N PHE A 147 18.82 -10.20 -8.96
CA PHE A 147 18.03 -11.36 -8.56
C PHE A 147 17.95 -12.38 -9.72
N PRO A 148 19.06 -13.05 -10.08
CA PRO A 148 19.14 -13.91 -11.25
C PRO A 148 18.20 -15.13 -11.20
N GLU A 149 17.88 -15.60 -10.01
CA GLU A 149 17.00 -16.76 -9.78
C GLU A 149 15.50 -16.39 -9.74
N CYS A 150 15.15 -15.10 -9.82
CA CYS A 150 13.76 -14.66 -9.69
C CYS A 150 13.04 -14.57 -11.04
N HIS A 151 11.73 -14.81 -11.00
CA HIS A 151 10.80 -14.54 -12.09
C HIS A 151 10.22 -13.13 -11.95
N ILE A 152 9.83 -12.52 -13.06
CA ILE A 152 9.33 -11.13 -13.08
C ILE A 152 7.94 -11.10 -13.72
N TYR A 153 6.98 -10.55 -12.99
CA TYR A 153 5.59 -10.42 -13.42
C TYR A 153 5.12 -8.96 -13.34
N GLU A 154 4.32 -8.51 -14.31
CA GLU A 154 3.74 -7.17 -14.33
C GLU A 154 2.29 -7.18 -13.83
N ARG A 155 1.98 -6.30 -12.88
CA ARG A 155 0.63 -5.97 -12.37
C ARG A 155 0.36 -4.47 -12.52
N SER A 156 0.47 -4.00 -13.76
CA SER A 156 0.21 -2.61 -14.16
C SER A 156 -1.27 -2.40 -14.56
N ASP A 157 -2.19 -3.23 -14.05
CA ASP A 157 -3.65 -3.16 -14.22
C ASP A 157 -4.31 -2.17 -13.26
N VAL A 158 -3.84 -0.92 -13.28
CA VAL A 158 -4.35 0.11 -12.38
C VAL A 158 -4.76 1.37 -13.13
N ALA A 159 -5.90 1.93 -12.73
CA ALA A 159 -6.52 3.11 -13.32
C ALA A 159 -5.61 4.35 -13.39
N VAL A 160 -4.58 4.43 -12.55
CA VAL A 160 -3.63 5.56 -12.54
C VAL A 160 -2.84 5.69 -13.84
N ARG A 161 -2.61 4.59 -14.57
CA ARG A 161 -1.90 4.62 -15.87
C ARG A 161 -2.61 5.44 -16.93
N ARG A 162 -3.94 5.49 -16.90
CA ARG A 162 -4.73 6.38 -17.77
C ARG A 162 -4.39 7.86 -17.57
N LYS A 163 -3.97 8.28 -16.37
CA LYS A 163 -3.53 9.65 -16.09
C LYS A 163 -2.18 9.98 -16.74
N GLU A 164 -1.42 8.96 -17.12
CA GLU A 164 -0.13 9.08 -17.81
C GLU A 164 -0.26 8.81 -19.31
N GLY A 165 -1.47 8.55 -19.83
CA GLY A 165 -1.70 8.20 -21.24
C GLY A 165 -1.27 6.77 -21.59
N LEU A 166 -1.26 5.86 -20.60
CA LEU A 166 -0.82 4.47 -20.75
C LEU A 166 -1.98 3.49 -20.60
N ASP A 167 -1.93 2.40 -21.38
CA ASP A 167 -2.85 1.26 -21.25
C ASP A 167 -2.49 0.39 -20.04
N GLU A 168 -3.49 -0.26 -19.46
CA GLU A 168 -3.32 -1.28 -18.42
C GLU A 168 -2.57 -2.51 -18.98
N ARG A 169 -1.67 -3.11 -18.19
CA ARG A 169 -0.88 -4.26 -18.61
C ARG A 169 -0.71 -5.27 -17.48
N VAL A 170 -0.80 -6.54 -17.82
CA VAL A 170 -0.53 -7.69 -16.94
C VAL A 170 0.17 -8.77 -17.75
N GLY A 171 1.14 -9.44 -17.16
CA GLY A 171 1.78 -10.59 -17.80
C GLY A 171 3.19 -10.88 -17.29
N VAL A 172 3.75 -11.97 -17.80
CA VAL A 172 5.13 -12.36 -17.51
C VAL A 172 6.07 -11.41 -18.24
N LEU A 173 7.00 -10.81 -17.51
CA LEU A 173 8.13 -10.06 -18.07
C LEU A 173 9.36 -10.94 -18.26
N TYR A 174 9.58 -11.89 -17.34
CA TYR A 174 10.68 -12.87 -17.42
C TYR A 174 10.38 -14.11 -16.58
N GLY A 175 10.84 -15.28 -17.05
CA GLY A 175 10.75 -16.53 -16.29
C GLY A 175 9.38 -17.19 -16.38
N GLU A 176 8.97 -17.85 -15.29
CA GLU A 176 7.74 -18.63 -15.25
C GLU A 176 6.51 -17.80 -14.85
N LEU A 177 5.34 -18.26 -15.28
CA LEU A 177 4.06 -17.71 -14.81
C LEU A 177 3.89 -18.02 -13.32
N PRO A 178 3.46 -17.06 -12.48
CA PRO A 178 3.19 -17.35 -11.08
C PRO A 178 2.18 -18.49 -10.90
N PRO A 179 2.42 -19.44 -9.97
CA PRO A 179 1.40 -20.42 -9.61
C PRO A 179 0.20 -19.71 -8.99
N LYS A 180 -0.91 -20.45 -8.87
CA LYS A 180 -2.14 -19.93 -8.25
C LYS A 180 -1.94 -19.43 -6.81
N SER A 181 -0.96 -19.99 -6.11
CA SER A 181 -0.62 -19.65 -4.73
C SER A 181 0.89 -19.66 -4.56
N VAL A 182 1.45 -18.49 -4.23
CA VAL A 182 2.82 -18.34 -3.73
C VAL A 182 2.75 -18.16 -2.23
N VAL A 183 3.36 -19.07 -1.47
CA VAL A 183 3.35 -18.99 0.00
C VAL A 183 4.54 -18.17 0.48
N ILE A 184 4.26 -17.01 1.05
CA ILE A 184 5.25 -16.19 1.76
C ILE A 184 5.20 -16.41 3.26
N GLU A 185 6.25 -15.96 3.95
CA GLU A 185 6.33 -15.93 5.40
C GLU A 185 6.59 -14.49 5.88
N GLU A 186 5.89 -14.09 6.93
CA GLU A 186 6.16 -12.88 7.70
C GLU A 186 5.91 -13.16 9.19
N ASN A 187 6.85 -12.79 10.06
CA ASN A 187 6.78 -13.00 11.50
C ASN A 187 6.47 -14.45 11.90
N GLY A 188 6.95 -15.45 11.15
CA GLY A 188 6.61 -16.86 11.36
C GLY A 188 5.14 -17.21 11.10
N VAL A 189 4.47 -16.48 10.19
CA VAL A 189 3.12 -16.76 9.69
C VAL A 189 3.21 -16.98 8.18
N LYS A 190 2.69 -18.13 7.71
CA LYS A 190 2.64 -18.46 6.29
C LYS A 190 1.38 -17.86 5.65
N ILE A 191 1.53 -17.23 4.49
CA ILE A 191 0.44 -16.55 3.79
C ILE A 191 0.48 -16.93 2.31
N SER A 192 -0.62 -17.49 1.81
CA SER A 192 -0.84 -17.71 0.39
C SER A 192 -1.17 -16.40 -0.33
N VAL A 193 -0.41 -16.09 -1.37
CA VAL A 193 -0.57 -14.92 -2.24
C VAL A 193 -0.96 -15.39 -3.64
N ASP A 194 -2.04 -14.80 -4.18
CA ASP A 194 -2.39 -14.93 -5.60
C ASP A 194 -1.86 -13.71 -6.35
N ILE A 195 -0.75 -13.87 -7.06
CA ILE A 195 -0.09 -12.77 -7.79
C ILE A 195 -0.92 -12.34 -9.01
N VAL A 196 -1.63 -13.27 -9.66
CA VAL A 196 -2.32 -13.02 -10.93
C VAL A 196 -3.71 -12.42 -10.68
N GLY A 197 -4.49 -13.04 -9.79
CA GLY A 197 -5.87 -12.65 -9.48
C GLY A 197 -6.05 -11.81 -8.22
N GLY A 198 -5.01 -11.67 -7.39
CA GLY A 198 -5.09 -10.96 -6.11
C GLY A 198 -5.16 -9.43 -6.23
N HIS A 199 -5.49 -8.77 -5.11
CA HIS A 199 -5.56 -7.32 -5.02
C HIS A 199 -4.16 -6.69 -5.07
N LYS A 200 -4.05 -5.48 -5.61
CA LYS A 200 -2.76 -4.78 -5.83
C LYS A 200 -1.81 -5.64 -6.68
N THR A 201 -0.69 -6.05 -6.10
CA THR A 201 0.33 -6.96 -6.64
C THR A 201 0.10 -8.42 -6.21
N GLY A 202 -0.88 -8.66 -5.33
CA GLY A 202 -1.28 -9.96 -4.81
C GLY A 202 -1.68 -9.92 -3.33
N PHE A 203 -0.98 -9.10 -2.52
CA PHE A 203 -1.21 -9.03 -1.07
C PHE A 203 -0.87 -7.65 -0.47
N TYR A 204 -1.43 -7.35 0.72
CA TYR A 204 -1.23 -6.09 1.45
C TYR A 204 -0.04 -6.19 2.41
N LEU A 205 1.17 -6.02 1.87
CA LEU A 205 2.42 -6.00 2.65
C LEU A 205 2.54 -4.78 3.58
N ASP A 206 1.88 -3.67 3.22
CA ASP A 206 1.86 -2.42 4.00
C ASP A 206 1.25 -2.55 5.40
N GLN A 207 0.37 -3.53 5.61
CA GLN A 207 -0.29 -3.80 6.89
C GLN A 207 0.47 -4.80 7.79
N ARG A 208 1.68 -5.24 7.42
CA ARG A 208 2.42 -6.28 8.16
C ARG A 208 2.62 -5.92 9.64
N ASP A 209 3.08 -4.72 9.92
CA ASP A 209 3.37 -4.29 11.29
C ASP A 209 2.06 -4.12 12.08
N SER A 210 1.01 -3.61 11.45
CA SER A 210 -0.35 -3.55 12.03
C SER A 210 -0.87 -4.93 12.41
N ARG A 211 -0.70 -5.94 11.53
CA ARG A 211 -1.08 -7.33 11.80
C ARG A 211 -0.33 -7.87 13.01
N PHE A 212 0.99 -7.69 13.05
CA PHE A 212 1.81 -8.12 14.18
C PHE A 212 1.41 -7.43 15.49
N GLN A 213 1.26 -6.11 15.48
CA GLN A 213 0.90 -5.32 16.66
C GLN A 213 -0.53 -5.60 17.16
N SER A 214 -1.44 -6.00 16.26
CA SER A 214 -2.81 -6.39 16.66
C SER A 214 -2.84 -7.50 17.71
N MET A 215 -1.84 -8.40 17.73
CA MET A 215 -1.76 -9.51 18.68
C MET A 215 -1.74 -9.06 20.14
N LYS A 216 -1.26 -7.84 20.44
CA LYS A 216 -1.29 -7.26 21.79
C LYS A 216 -2.70 -7.18 22.37
N TYR A 217 -3.72 -7.13 21.50
CA TYR A 217 -5.10 -6.84 21.89
C TYR A 217 -6.01 -8.05 21.94
N VAL A 218 -5.61 -9.20 21.39
CA VAL A 218 -6.55 -10.29 21.05
C VAL A 218 -6.56 -11.48 22.00
N LYS A 219 -5.55 -11.65 22.86
CA LYS A 219 -5.46 -12.85 23.72
C LYS A 219 -6.75 -13.12 24.51
N ASP A 220 -7.25 -14.35 24.44
CA ASP A 220 -8.44 -14.88 25.11
C ASP A 220 -9.76 -14.14 24.80
N LYS A 221 -9.81 -13.41 23.67
CA LYS A 221 -10.95 -12.54 23.30
C LYS A 221 -11.72 -12.97 22.06
N ASP A 222 -12.97 -12.52 21.98
CA ASP A 222 -13.82 -12.60 20.79
C ASP A 222 -13.48 -11.45 19.82
N VAL A 223 -12.96 -11.79 18.64
CA VAL A 223 -12.46 -10.84 17.62
C VAL A 223 -13.35 -10.86 16.37
N LEU A 224 -13.77 -9.68 15.92
CA LEU A 224 -14.38 -9.49 14.60
C LEU A 224 -13.38 -8.79 13.67
N ASN A 225 -13.01 -9.45 12.58
CA ASN A 225 -12.15 -8.93 11.52
C ASN A 225 -13.00 -8.55 10.31
N CYS A 226 -13.28 -7.25 10.15
CA CYS A 226 -14.09 -6.72 9.07
C CYS A 226 -13.23 -6.40 7.83
N PHE A 227 -13.79 -6.66 6.63
CA PHE A 227 -13.06 -6.60 5.35
C PHE A 227 -11.82 -7.47 5.40
N SER A 228 -12.01 -8.71 5.86
CA SER A 228 -10.91 -9.59 6.23
C SER A 228 -10.00 -9.95 5.06
N TYR A 229 -10.47 -9.78 3.82
CA TYR A 229 -9.79 -10.24 2.61
C TYR A 229 -9.34 -11.70 2.77
N THR A 230 -8.06 -12.01 2.51
CA THR A 230 -7.45 -13.33 2.67
C THR A 230 -7.06 -13.66 4.12
N GLY A 231 -7.64 -12.96 5.10
CA GLY A 231 -7.60 -13.31 6.51
C GLY A 231 -6.35 -12.84 7.27
N GLY A 232 -5.54 -11.92 6.72
CA GLY A 232 -4.26 -11.53 7.31
C GLY A 232 -4.34 -11.17 8.80
N PHE A 233 -5.20 -10.22 9.19
CA PHE A 233 -5.42 -9.91 10.60
C PHE A 233 -6.00 -11.07 11.40
N GLY A 234 -6.85 -11.91 10.77
CA GLY A 234 -7.41 -13.09 11.40
C GLY A 234 -6.35 -14.14 11.77
N LEU A 235 -5.34 -14.35 10.91
CA LEU A 235 -4.22 -15.25 11.18
C LEU A 235 -3.41 -14.79 12.38
N TYR A 236 -3.11 -13.49 12.45
CA TYR A 236 -2.41 -12.91 13.59
C TYR A 236 -3.27 -12.93 14.84
N ALA A 237 -4.59 -12.73 14.73
CA ALA A 237 -5.49 -12.88 15.87
C ALA A 237 -5.48 -14.31 16.44
N LEU A 238 -5.49 -15.32 15.57
CA LEU A 238 -5.37 -16.74 15.97
C LEU A 238 -4.01 -17.03 16.60
N LYS A 239 -2.91 -16.56 15.99
CA LYS A 239 -1.54 -16.68 16.51
C LYS A 239 -1.38 -16.00 17.87
N GLY A 240 -1.97 -14.81 18.03
CA GLY A 240 -1.99 -14.03 19.28
C GLY A 240 -2.87 -14.64 20.38
N GLY A 241 -3.45 -15.82 20.14
CA GLY A 241 -4.21 -16.53 21.15
C GLY A 241 -5.60 -15.96 21.39
N ALA A 242 -6.28 -15.42 20.35
CA ALA A 242 -7.70 -15.08 20.47
C ALA A 242 -8.52 -16.23 21.06
N LYS A 243 -9.74 -15.99 21.54
CA LYS A 243 -10.66 -17.09 21.87
C LYS A 243 -11.46 -17.52 20.65
N ARG A 244 -11.93 -16.55 19.86
CA ARG A 244 -12.62 -16.77 18.59
C ARG A 244 -12.36 -15.62 17.63
N VAL A 245 -12.27 -15.91 16.34
CA VAL A 245 -12.07 -14.92 15.28
C VAL A 245 -13.16 -15.10 14.22
N ILE A 246 -13.90 -14.03 13.92
CA ILE A 246 -14.85 -13.98 12.81
C ILE A 246 -14.23 -13.12 11.71
N ASN A 247 -13.90 -13.74 10.57
CA ASN A 247 -13.45 -13.06 9.36
C ASN A 247 -14.68 -12.78 8.48
N ALA A 248 -14.98 -11.51 8.24
CA ALA A 248 -16.11 -11.07 7.45
C ALA A 248 -15.64 -10.33 6.18
N ASP A 249 -16.06 -10.81 5.02
CA ASP A 249 -15.77 -10.21 3.73
C ASP A 249 -16.92 -10.49 2.74
N VAL A 250 -17.05 -9.69 1.68
CA VAL A 250 -18.02 -9.92 0.61
C VAL A 250 -17.53 -10.97 -0.39
N SER A 251 -16.21 -11.22 -0.45
CA SER A 251 -15.59 -12.13 -1.41
C SER A 251 -15.45 -13.53 -0.83
N GLN A 252 -16.27 -14.48 -1.33
CA GLN A 252 -16.11 -15.90 -0.97
C GLN A 252 -14.72 -16.45 -1.34
N PRO A 253 -14.16 -16.18 -2.53
CA PRO A 253 -12.80 -16.62 -2.86
C PRO A 253 -11.73 -16.11 -1.88
N ALA A 254 -11.87 -14.88 -1.37
CA ALA A 254 -10.96 -14.35 -0.37
C ALA A 254 -11.09 -15.09 0.97
N LEU A 255 -12.32 -15.38 1.39
CA LEU A 255 -12.61 -16.17 2.60
C LEU A 255 -12.14 -17.63 2.50
N ASP A 256 -12.25 -18.25 1.33
CA ASP A 256 -11.70 -19.58 1.08
C ASP A 256 -10.18 -19.58 1.22
N THR A 257 -9.52 -18.53 0.72
CA THR A 257 -8.07 -18.32 0.90
C THR A 257 -7.73 -18.04 2.37
N ALA A 258 -8.56 -17.28 3.09
CA ALA A 258 -8.40 -17.03 4.52
C ALA A 258 -8.47 -18.33 5.34
N LYS A 259 -9.40 -19.21 4.99
CA LYS A 259 -9.52 -20.54 5.60
C LYS A 259 -8.31 -21.41 5.28
N PHE A 260 -7.88 -21.47 4.02
CA PHE A 260 -6.67 -22.18 3.61
C PHE A 260 -5.43 -21.67 4.36
N ASN A 261 -5.28 -20.36 4.52
CA ASN A 261 -4.19 -19.78 5.28
C ASN A 261 -4.21 -20.20 6.76
N ALA A 262 -5.39 -20.30 7.38
CA ALA A 262 -5.50 -20.78 8.75
C ALA A 262 -5.09 -22.26 8.88
N GLU A 263 -5.51 -23.10 7.92
CA GLU A 263 -5.11 -24.50 7.81
C GLU A 263 -3.59 -24.65 7.61
N LEU A 264 -3.01 -23.83 6.73
CA LEU A 264 -1.58 -23.81 6.41
C LEU A 264 -0.68 -23.54 7.64
N ASN A 265 -1.21 -22.77 8.61
CA ASN A 265 -0.53 -22.47 9.88
C ASN A 265 -0.93 -23.42 11.02
N GLY A 266 -1.74 -24.45 10.76
CA GLY A 266 -2.18 -25.42 11.75
C GLY A 266 -3.14 -24.85 12.80
N PHE A 267 -3.84 -23.75 12.51
CA PHE A 267 -4.83 -23.19 13.42
C PHE A 267 -6.14 -24.01 13.41
N ASP A 268 -6.82 -24.06 14.55
CA ASP A 268 -8.14 -24.68 14.65
C ASP A 268 -9.17 -23.86 13.85
N ILE A 269 -9.70 -24.47 12.79
CA ILE A 269 -10.74 -23.90 11.90
C ILE A 269 -12.16 -24.29 12.31
N SER A 270 -12.34 -24.92 13.48
CA SER A 270 -13.67 -25.22 14.00
C SER A 270 -14.46 -23.92 14.16
N LYS A 271 -15.78 -23.98 13.97
CA LYS A 271 -16.67 -22.81 14.15
C LYS A 271 -16.60 -22.18 15.54
N LYS A 272 -16.04 -22.89 16.53
CA LYS A 272 -15.80 -22.37 17.88
C LYS A 272 -14.62 -21.38 17.92
N ARG A 273 -13.64 -21.57 17.03
CA ARG A 273 -12.38 -20.84 17.01
C ARG A 273 -12.26 -19.86 15.83
N ALA A 274 -12.65 -20.27 14.63
CA ALA A 274 -12.57 -19.44 13.43
C ALA A 274 -13.86 -19.56 12.62
N VAL A 275 -14.42 -18.40 12.23
CA VAL A 275 -15.59 -18.29 11.36
C VAL A 275 -15.21 -17.47 10.15
N PHE A 276 -15.60 -17.93 8.96
CA PHE A 276 -15.40 -17.24 7.69
C PHE A 276 -16.78 -16.94 7.12
N LEU A 277 -17.18 -15.66 7.18
CA LEU A 277 -18.54 -15.22 6.94
C LEU A 277 -18.61 -14.34 5.69
N ASN A 278 -19.26 -14.85 4.64
CA ASN A 278 -19.57 -14.04 3.46
C ASN A 278 -20.72 -13.09 3.79
N ALA A 279 -20.41 -11.82 3.97
CA ALA A 279 -21.39 -10.80 4.32
C ALA A 279 -20.93 -9.40 3.90
N ASP A 280 -21.92 -8.56 3.55
CA ASP A 280 -21.70 -7.12 3.53
C ASP A 280 -21.43 -6.63 4.96
N VAL A 281 -20.26 -6.04 5.17
CA VAL A 281 -19.80 -5.63 6.50
C VAL A 281 -20.72 -4.57 7.11
N PHE A 282 -21.21 -3.61 6.33
CA PHE A 282 -22.09 -2.56 6.83
C PHE A 282 -23.43 -3.14 7.32
N LYS A 283 -23.98 -4.11 6.58
CA LYS A 283 -25.18 -4.83 6.98
C LYS A 283 -24.93 -5.69 8.21
N LEU A 284 -23.83 -6.44 8.22
CA LEU A 284 -23.44 -7.33 9.32
C LEU A 284 -23.28 -6.57 10.65
N LEU A 285 -22.61 -5.41 10.63
CA LEU A 285 -22.42 -4.60 11.83
C LEU A 285 -23.75 -4.10 12.39
N ARG A 286 -24.71 -3.70 11.53
CA ARG A 286 -26.06 -3.31 11.96
C ARG A 286 -26.84 -4.49 12.52
N GLU A 287 -26.77 -5.65 11.88
CA GLU A 287 -27.39 -6.88 12.38
C GLU A 287 -26.86 -7.25 13.78
N TYR A 288 -25.53 -7.21 13.99
CA TYR A 288 -24.94 -7.47 15.30
C TYR A 288 -25.32 -6.43 16.35
N ARG A 289 -25.39 -5.15 15.98
CA ARG A 289 -25.88 -4.08 16.86
C ARG A 289 -27.31 -4.37 17.31
N ASP A 290 -28.19 -4.65 16.36
CA ASP A 290 -29.63 -4.83 16.60
C ASP A 290 -29.91 -6.12 17.40
N GLN A 291 -29.09 -7.16 17.21
CA GLN A 291 -29.15 -8.41 17.99
C GLN A 291 -28.53 -8.29 19.39
N GLY A 292 -27.84 -7.18 19.70
CA GLY A 292 -27.10 -7.06 20.96
C GLY A 292 -25.80 -7.87 21.01
N THR A 293 -25.33 -8.39 19.88
CA THR A 293 -24.05 -9.11 19.79
C THR A 293 -22.89 -8.17 20.13
N ARG A 294 -21.90 -8.68 20.87
CA ARG A 294 -20.74 -7.91 21.30
C ARG A 294 -19.42 -8.64 21.04
N PHE A 295 -18.37 -7.86 20.87
CA PHE A 295 -16.99 -8.31 20.68
C PHE A 295 -16.04 -7.58 21.62
N ASP A 296 -14.89 -8.18 21.89
CA ASP A 296 -13.84 -7.54 22.67
C ASP A 296 -12.86 -6.77 21.79
N VAL A 297 -12.71 -7.21 20.53
CA VAL A 297 -11.88 -6.55 19.52
C VAL A 297 -12.60 -6.50 18.18
N VAL A 298 -12.64 -5.33 17.55
CA VAL A 298 -13.06 -5.16 16.16
C VAL A 298 -11.88 -4.61 15.36
N ILE A 299 -11.56 -5.26 14.26
CA ILE A 299 -10.55 -4.82 13.29
C ILE A 299 -11.28 -4.30 12.06
N MET A 300 -10.94 -3.09 11.63
CA MET A 300 -11.66 -2.33 10.62
C MET A 300 -10.68 -1.78 9.57
N ASP A 301 -10.47 -2.53 8.49
CA ASP A 301 -9.59 -2.15 7.38
C ASP A 301 -10.35 -2.06 6.05
N PRO A 302 -11.23 -1.05 5.88
CA PRO A 302 -12.07 -0.94 4.69
C PRO A 302 -11.26 -0.55 3.44
N PRO A 303 -11.79 -0.83 2.23
CA PRO A 303 -11.21 -0.31 0.99
C PRO A 303 -11.21 1.23 0.96
N LYS A 304 -10.48 1.80 -0.02
CA LYS A 304 -10.45 3.27 -0.20
C LYS A 304 -11.83 3.79 -0.56
N PHE A 305 -12.42 4.61 0.29
CA PHE A 305 -13.69 5.30 -0.01
C PHE A 305 -13.52 6.59 -0.84
N ALA A 306 -12.32 7.18 -0.85
CA ALA A 306 -12.01 8.37 -1.65
C ALA A 306 -10.80 8.14 -2.57
N GLU A 307 -11.03 8.30 -3.88
CA GLU A 307 -10.00 8.29 -4.92
C GLU A 307 -9.65 9.70 -5.43
N SER A 308 -10.51 10.68 -5.11
CA SER A 308 -10.37 12.07 -5.54
C SER A 308 -10.80 13.04 -4.42
N LYS A 309 -10.32 14.30 -4.51
CA LYS A 309 -10.68 15.34 -3.54
C LYS A 309 -12.20 15.59 -3.49
N ALA A 310 -12.90 15.45 -4.61
CA ALA A 310 -14.35 15.63 -4.69
C ALA A 310 -15.14 14.58 -3.90
N GLN A 311 -14.56 13.39 -3.69
CA GLN A 311 -15.20 12.29 -2.95
C GLN A 311 -14.87 12.30 -1.46
N LEU A 312 -13.99 13.20 -1.00
CA LEU A 312 -13.47 13.18 0.37
C LEU A 312 -14.59 13.29 1.42
N ASP A 313 -15.53 14.22 1.26
CA ASP A 313 -16.63 14.40 2.21
C ASP A 313 -17.55 13.17 2.29
N GLY A 314 -17.78 12.52 1.15
CA GLY A 314 -18.53 11.26 1.10
C GLY A 314 -17.81 10.12 1.81
N ALA A 315 -16.50 10.00 1.59
CA ALA A 315 -15.66 9.03 2.27
C ALA A 315 -15.63 9.26 3.79
N CYS A 316 -15.53 10.52 4.25
CA CYS A 316 -15.58 10.87 5.66
C CYS A 316 -16.84 10.33 6.34
N ARG A 317 -18.00 10.46 5.69
CA ARG A 317 -19.27 9.91 6.20
C ARG A 317 -19.26 8.38 6.29
N GLY A 318 -18.75 7.70 5.26
CA GLY A 318 -18.62 6.25 5.26
C GLY A 318 -17.69 5.74 6.38
N TYR A 319 -16.55 6.40 6.57
CA TYR A 319 -15.64 6.10 7.69
C TYR A 319 -16.28 6.39 9.05
N LYS A 320 -17.05 7.47 9.20
CA LYS A 320 -17.77 7.77 10.44
C LYS A 320 -18.76 6.67 10.78
N ASP A 321 -19.64 6.31 9.83
CA ASP A 321 -20.70 5.32 10.03
C ASP A 321 -20.13 3.96 10.46
N ILE A 322 -19.09 3.49 9.76
CA ILE A 322 -18.55 2.15 10.05
C ILE A 322 -17.80 2.09 11.38
N ASN A 323 -17.08 3.15 11.77
CA ASN A 323 -16.42 3.22 13.07
C ASN A 323 -17.45 3.36 14.20
N MET A 324 -18.52 4.13 13.99
CA MET A 324 -19.62 4.27 14.96
C MET A 324 -20.28 2.90 15.21
N LEU A 325 -20.63 2.17 14.15
CA LEU A 325 -21.21 0.83 14.27
C LEU A 325 -20.28 -0.14 14.99
N ALA A 326 -18.98 -0.12 14.67
CA ALA A 326 -17.98 -0.93 15.35
C ALA A 326 -17.91 -0.63 16.86
N MET A 327 -17.96 0.64 17.26
CA MET A 327 -17.98 1.04 18.68
C MET A 327 -19.25 0.59 19.40
N GLN A 328 -20.40 0.58 18.71
CA GLN A 328 -21.68 0.15 19.29
C GLN A 328 -21.73 -1.35 19.62
N ILE A 329 -20.94 -2.17 18.91
CA ILE A 329 -20.84 -3.62 19.12
C ILE A 329 -19.63 -4.04 19.96
N LEU A 330 -18.85 -3.11 20.49
CA LEU A 330 -17.75 -3.41 21.41
C LEU A 330 -18.25 -3.53 22.86
N ASN A 331 -17.68 -4.48 23.61
CA ASN A 331 -17.81 -4.55 25.06
C ASN A 331 -17.15 -3.33 25.72
N PRO A 332 -17.58 -2.92 26.93
CA PRO A 332 -16.81 -2.00 27.76
C PRO A 332 -15.37 -2.49 27.94
N GLY A 333 -14.39 -1.61 27.74
CA GLY A 333 -12.96 -1.95 27.69
C GLY A 333 -12.48 -2.59 26.36
N GLY A 334 -13.37 -2.75 25.40
CA GLY A 334 -13.09 -3.31 24.07
C GLY A 334 -12.14 -2.44 23.24
N THR A 335 -11.50 -3.05 22.24
CA THR A 335 -10.56 -2.37 21.35
C THR A 335 -11.08 -2.31 19.92
N LEU A 336 -11.10 -1.12 19.32
CA LEU A 336 -11.24 -0.92 17.89
C LEU A 336 -9.85 -0.68 17.26
N LEU A 337 -9.45 -1.53 16.32
CA LEU A 337 -8.27 -1.31 15.46
C LEU A 337 -8.78 -0.85 14.09
N THR A 338 -8.59 0.42 13.75
CA THR A 338 -9.21 1.02 12.55
C THR A 338 -8.19 1.69 11.66
N TYR A 339 -8.36 1.56 10.34
CA TYR A 339 -7.37 1.94 9.34
C TYR A 339 -7.98 2.75 8.17
N SER A 340 -7.13 3.54 7.51
CA SER A 340 -7.40 4.18 6.23
C SER A 340 -6.13 4.21 5.37
N CYS A 341 -6.25 3.80 4.11
CA CYS A 341 -5.15 3.81 3.13
C CYS A 341 -5.30 4.92 2.06
N SER A 342 -6.16 5.92 2.30
CA SER A 342 -6.33 7.05 1.37
C SER A 342 -5.28 8.13 1.63
N GLY A 343 -4.47 8.46 0.62
CA GLY A 343 -3.51 9.57 0.69
C GLY A 343 -4.16 10.95 0.87
N LEU A 344 -5.43 11.11 0.47
CA LEU A 344 -6.19 12.35 0.65
C LEU A 344 -6.74 12.51 2.07
N MET A 345 -6.86 11.41 2.81
CA MET A 345 -7.26 11.40 4.21
C MET A 345 -6.00 11.59 5.05
N ASP A 346 -5.74 12.82 5.50
CA ASP A 346 -4.65 13.05 6.44
C ASP A 346 -4.98 12.41 7.81
N GLN A 347 -3.94 12.17 8.61
CA GLN A 347 -4.09 11.48 9.91
C GLN A 347 -4.98 12.28 10.88
N VAL A 348 -4.91 13.61 10.85
CA VAL A 348 -5.66 14.50 11.75
C VAL A 348 -7.15 14.46 11.42
N LEU A 349 -7.49 14.45 10.13
CA LEU A 349 -8.85 14.31 9.65
C LEU A 349 -9.43 12.94 10.02
N PHE A 350 -8.66 11.86 9.84
CA PHE A 350 -9.10 10.53 10.25
C PHE A 350 -9.35 10.44 11.76
N GLN A 351 -8.48 11.03 12.57
CA GLN A 351 -8.67 11.11 14.02
C GLN A 351 -9.95 11.86 14.40
N LYS A 352 -10.26 12.98 13.71
CA LYS A 352 -11.51 13.73 13.91
C LYS A 352 -12.74 12.90 13.56
N ILE A 353 -12.70 12.15 12.47
CA ILE A 353 -13.79 11.25 12.06
C ILE A 353 -14.06 10.19 13.14
N ILE A 354 -13.02 9.58 13.69
CA ILE A 354 -13.16 8.58 14.77
C ILE A 354 -13.74 9.22 16.03
N ALA A 355 -13.31 10.44 16.39
CA ALA A 355 -13.86 11.17 17.53
C ALA A 355 -15.34 11.51 17.35
N ASP A 356 -15.74 11.92 16.15
CA ASP A 356 -17.14 12.20 15.80
C ASP A 356 -18.00 10.92 15.77
N ALA A 357 -17.42 9.80 15.32
CA ALA A 357 -18.06 8.49 15.40
C ALA A 357 -18.30 8.02 16.84
N ALA A 358 -17.35 8.31 17.75
CA ALA A 358 -17.49 7.99 19.17
C ALA A 358 -18.61 8.78 19.85
N LEU A 359 -18.72 10.08 19.51
CA LEU A 359 -19.79 10.94 19.98
C LEU A 359 -21.17 10.40 19.58
N ASP A 360 -21.36 10.10 18.30
CA ASP A 360 -22.63 9.55 17.78
C ASP A 360 -22.91 8.13 18.27
N ALA A 361 -21.87 7.35 18.58
CA ALA A 361 -22.01 6.05 19.22
C ALA A 361 -22.43 6.15 20.70
N GLY A 362 -22.35 7.34 21.31
CA GLY A 362 -22.59 7.54 22.74
C GLY A 362 -21.55 6.84 23.62
N ARG A 363 -20.29 6.78 23.16
CA ARG A 363 -19.21 6.04 23.82
C ARG A 363 -18.00 6.93 24.11
N ASP A 364 -17.40 6.76 25.29
CA ASP A 364 -16.12 7.35 25.60
C ASP A 364 -14.99 6.52 24.96
N VAL A 365 -14.20 7.16 24.11
CA VAL A 365 -13.13 6.50 23.35
C VAL A 365 -11.78 7.18 23.58
N LYS A 366 -10.73 6.39 23.80
CA LYS A 366 -9.35 6.86 23.92
C LYS A 366 -8.48 6.24 22.83
N PHE A 367 -7.70 7.08 22.14
CA PHE A 367 -6.61 6.61 21.27
C PHE A 367 -5.45 6.13 22.14
N VAL A 368 -4.99 4.89 21.95
CA VAL A 368 -3.92 4.28 22.76
C VAL A 368 -2.69 3.92 21.94
N GLU A 369 -2.83 3.73 20.63
CA GLU A 369 -1.71 3.45 19.72
C GLU A 369 -2.02 4.02 18.33
N ARG A 370 -0.96 4.31 17.56
CA ARG A 370 -1.01 4.77 16.18
C ARG A 370 -0.30 3.76 15.30
N PHE A 371 -0.86 3.48 14.14
CA PHE A 371 -0.32 2.56 13.15
C PHE A 371 -0.01 3.31 11.86
N GLU A 372 0.99 2.80 11.14
CA GLU A 372 1.47 3.33 9.87
C GLU A 372 1.84 2.18 8.91
N GLN A 373 2.13 2.53 7.66
CA GLN A 373 2.65 1.59 6.68
C GLN A 373 3.98 0.97 7.14
N ALA A 374 4.15 -0.32 6.87
CA ALA A 374 5.33 -1.06 7.29
C ALA A 374 6.65 -0.50 6.70
N ALA A 375 7.77 -0.81 7.34
CA ALA A 375 9.08 -0.21 7.03
C ALA A 375 9.62 -0.47 5.59
N ASP A 376 9.12 -1.49 4.89
CA ASP A 376 9.41 -1.72 3.46
C ASP A 376 8.64 -0.78 2.53
N HIS A 377 7.71 0.03 3.06
CA HIS A 377 6.99 1.11 2.40
C HIS A 377 7.45 2.49 2.93
N PRO A 378 8.75 2.83 2.78
CA PRO A 378 9.30 4.05 3.34
C PRO A 378 8.60 5.30 2.76
N THR A 379 8.64 6.39 3.53
CA THR A 379 8.30 7.72 3.04
C THR A 379 9.59 8.53 2.96
N ASP A 380 9.97 8.95 1.75
CA ASP A 380 11.17 9.77 1.56
C ASP A 380 10.97 11.18 2.14
N THR A 381 12.05 11.72 2.72
CA THR A 381 12.05 13.03 3.38
C THR A 381 11.64 14.20 2.48
N ALA A 382 11.86 14.06 1.17
CA ALA A 382 11.49 15.04 0.15
C ALA A 382 10.16 14.73 -0.53
N TYR A 383 9.48 13.65 -0.14
CA TYR A 383 8.20 13.20 -0.70
C TYR A 383 7.24 12.73 0.41
N PRO A 384 6.68 13.66 1.21
CA PRO A 384 5.75 13.33 2.30
C PRO A 384 4.44 12.71 1.81
N GLU A 385 4.05 12.92 0.55
CA GLU A 385 2.86 12.31 -0.06
C GLU A 385 2.97 10.78 -0.17
N GLY A 386 4.17 10.20 0.01
CA GLY A 386 4.39 8.77 0.14
C GLY A 386 3.76 8.15 1.39
N PHE A 387 3.39 8.96 2.39
CA PHE A 387 2.69 8.51 3.58
C PHE A 387 1.17 8.44 3.33
N TYR A 388 0.65 7.22 3.17
CA TYR A 388 -0.74 7.01 2.79
C TYR A 388 -1.54 6.15 3.77
N LEU A 389 -0.90 5.27 4.54
CA LEU A 389 -1.58 4.38 5.49
C LEU A 389 -1.58 4.97 6.89
N LYS A 390 -2.75 5.01 7.51
CA LYS A 390 -2.93 5.46 8.89
C LYS A 390 -3.82 4.47 9.63
N GLY A 391 -3.53 4.22 10.89
CA GLY A 391 -4.43 3.49 11.75
C GLY A 391 -4.34 3.91 13.21
N PHE A 392 -5.32 3.47 13.98
CA PHE A 392 -5.39 3.72 15.42
C PHE A 392 -5.89 2.49 16.17
N ALA A 393 -5.32 2.25 17.35
CA ALA A 393 -5.98 1.46 18.38
C ALA A 393 -6.78 2.39 19.29
N CYS A 394 -8.07 2.10 19.42
CA CYS A 394 -9.00 2.90 20.21
C CYS A 394 -9.62 2.02 21.30
N LYS A 395 -9.60 2.47 22.55
CA LYS A 395 -10.28 1.83 23.67
C LYS A 395 -11.64 2.45 23.89
N VAL A 396 -12.68 1.62 23.86
CA VAL A 396 -14.06 1.98 24.19
C VAL A 396 -14.26 1.73 25.68
N LEU A 397 -14.59 2.75 26.46
CA LEU A 397 -14.73 2.68 27.92
C LEU A 397 -16.13 2.26 28.36
#